data_AF-A0A3S4FEZ0-F1
#
_entry.id   AF-A0A3S4FEZ0-F1
#
_cell.length_a   1.000
_cell.length_b   1.000
_cell.length_c   1.000
_cell.angle_alpha   90.00
_cell.angle_beta   90.00
_cell.angle_gamma   90.00
#
_symmetry.space_group_name_H-M   'P 1'
#
loop_
_entity.id
_entity.type
_entity.pdbx_description
1 polymer ?
#
loop_
_entity_poly.entity_id
_entity_poly.type
_entity_poly.pdbx_seq_one_letter_code
_entity_poly.pdbx_strand_id
1 'polypeptide(L)'
;MSTLTLEKLTPEQQRIVEAAIKASIEFEKAAWDKEIEKTRLAAVKDFNVEFYEIDKKPFQKAVQPIYDGLKNKPRLYGLYQRIQTAKN
;
A
#
# COMPACT_ATOMS: atom_id res chain seq x y z
N MET A 1 -7.55 -11.29 -10.09
CA MET A 1 -8.33 -11.83 -11.22
C MET A 1 -7.39 -12.57 -12.15
N SER A 2 -7.81 -13.70 -12.72
CA SER A 2 -7.01 -14.46 -13.70
C SER A 2 -6.94 -13.71 -15.04
N THR A 3 -5.75 -13.61 -15.64
CA THR A 3 -5.55 -12.98 -16.95
C THR A 3 -6.38 -13.66 -18.04
N LEU A 4 -6.40 -15.00 -18.06
CA LEU A 4 -7.17 -15.79 -19.04
C LEU A 4 -8.69 -15.54 -18.93
N THR A 5 -9.18 -15.20 -17.74
CA THR A 5 -10.60 -14.89 -17.54
C THR A 5 -10.91 -13.46 -18.00
N LEU A 6 -10.00 -12.52 -17.75
CA LEU A 6 -10.16 -11.12 -18.16
C LEU A 6 -10.15 -10.96 -19.70
N GLU A 7 -9.26 -11.68 -20.38
CA GLU A 7 -9.13 -11.64 -21.84
C GLU A 7 -10.37 -12.18 -22.58
N LYS A 8 -11.18 -13.01 -21.93
CA LYS A 8 -12.45 -13.52 -22.49
C LYS A 8 -13.58 -12.50 -22.45
N LEU A 9 -13.43 -11.41 -21.70
CA LEU A 9 -14.43 -10.35 -21.61
C LEU A 9 -14.35 -9.43 -22.83
N THR A 10 -15.48 -8.83 -23.21
CA THR A 10 -15.47 -7.78 -24.23
C THR A 10 -14.72 -6.54 -23.74
N PRO A 11 -14.23 -5.65 -24.63
CA PRO A 11 -13.57 -4.41 -24.22
C PRO A 11 -14.44 -3.53 -23.30
N GLU A 12 -15.76 -3.54 -23.48
CA GLU A 12 -16.69 -2.83 -22.60
C GLU A 12 -16.73 -3.46 -21.20
N GLN A 13 -16.85 -4.78 -21.11
CA GLN A 13 -16.85 -5.50 -19.84
C GLN A 13 -15.53 -5.32 -19.08
N GLN A 14 -14.39 -5.32 -19.78
CA GLN A 14 -13.08 -5.02 -19.17
C GLN A 14 -13.06 -3.62 -18.54
N ARG A 15 -13.57 -2.60 -19.25
CA ARG A 15 -13.67 -1.23 -18.71
C ARG A 15 -14.57 -1.14 -17.49
N ILE A 16 -15.69 -1.86 -17.48
CA ILE A 16 -16.59 -1.91 -16.32
C ILE A 16 -15.86 -2.51 -15.12
N VAL A 17 -15.10 -3.59 -15.32
CA VAL A 17 -14.30 -4.20 -14.25
C VAL A 17 -13.22 -3.24 -13.75
N GLU A 18 -12.51 -2.56 -14.63
CA GLU A 18 -11.51 -1.54 -14.23
C GLU A 18 -12.15 -0.39 -13.44
N ALA A 19 -13.33 0.09 -13.85
CA ALA A 19 -14.06 1.12 -13.14
C ALA A 19 -14.49 0.64 -11.75
N ALA A 20 -15.01 -0.59 -11.64
CA ALA A 20 -15.37 -1.20 -10.37
C ALA A 20 -14.15 -1.37 -9.44
N ILE A 21 -12.99 -1.76 -9.98
CA ILE A 21 -11.74 -1.85 -9.21
C ILE A 21 -11.38 -0.48 -8.64
N LYS A 22 -11.38 0.58 -9.47
CA LYS A 22 -11.06 1.94 -9.00
C LYS A 22 -12.02 2.41 -7.91
N ALA A 23 -13.33 2.20 -8.11
CA ALA A 23 -14.34 2.55 -7.11
C ALA A 23 -14.15 1.77 -5.80
N SER A 24 -13.82 0.48 -5.88
CA SER A 24 -13.56 -0.35 -4.70
C SER A 24 -12.32 0.09 -3.91
N ILE A 25 -11.27 0.57 -4.58
CA ILE A 25 -10.07 1.09 -3.91
C ILE A 25 -10.40 2.34 -3.09
N GLU A 26 -11.17 3.27 -3.65
CA GLU A 26 -11.55 4.49 -2.92
C GLU A 26 -12.50 4.18 -1.74
N PHE A 27 -13.41 3.23 -1.92
CA PHE A 27 -14.24 2.74 -0.83
C PHE A 27 -13.40 2.09 0.28
N GLU A 28 -12.46 1.22 -0.10
CA GLU A 28 -11.61 0.47 0.84
C GLU A 28 -10.74 1.40 1.68
N LYS A 29 -10.07 2.39 1.08
CA LYS A 29 -9.27 3.38 1.83
C LYS A 29 -10.09 4.04 2.94
N ALA A 30 -11.28 4.54 2.60
CA ALA A 30 -12.13 5.22 3.57
C ALA A 30 -12.67 4.28 4.65
N ALA A 31 -12.97 3.03 4.31
CA ALA A 31 -13.41 2.02 5.27
C ALA A 31 -12.25 1.60 6.20
N TRP A 32 -11.06 1.43 5.65
CA TRP A 32 -9.84 1.06 6.37
C TRP A 32 -9.47 2.13 7.40
N ASP A 33 -9.42 3.40 7.01
CA ASP A 33 -9.10 4.51 7.91
C ASP A 33 -10.06 4.56 9.12
N LYS A 34 -11.36 4.37 8.87
CA LYS A 34 -12.38 4.31 9.93
C LYS A 34 -12.17 3.14 10.87
N GLU A 35 -11.88 1.95 10.32
CA GLU A 35 -11.72 0.76 11.14
C GLU A 35 -10.41 0.78 11.94
N ILE A 36 -9.34 1.36 11.39
CA ILE A 36 -8.08 1.57 12.11
C ILE A 36 -8.30 2.50 13.31
N GLU A 37 -9.01 3.63 13.12
CA GLU A 37 -9.26 4.55 14.23
C GLU A 37 -10.13 3.90 15.32
N LYS A 38 -11.20 3.22 14.92
CA LYS A 38 -12.05 2.46 15.85
C LYS A 38 -11.25 1.41 16.62
N THR A 39 -10.42 0.63 15.92
CA THR A 39 -9.60 -0.43 16.53
C THR A 39 -8.58 0.14 17.49
N ARG A 40 -7.92 1.25 17.14
CA ARG A 40 -6.95 1.94 17.99
C ARG A 40 -7.60 2.44 19.28
N LEU A 41 -8.80 3.02 19.20
CA LEU A 41 -9.56 3.46 20.38
C LEU A 41 -9.94 2.28 21.29
N ALA A 42 -10.42 1.18 20.71
CA ALA A 42 -10.75 -0.04 21.46
C ALA A 42 -9.51 -0.63 22.15
N ALA A 43 -8.35 -0.66 21.46
CA ALA A 43 -7.09 -1.12 22.03
C ALA A 43 -6.69 -0.36 23.30
N VAL A 44 -6.80 0.98 23.28
CA VAL A 44 -6.51 1.81 24.46
C VAL A 44 -7.55 1.58 25.55
N LYS A 45 -8.84 1.65 25.21
CA LYS A 45 -9.93 1.66 26.18
C LYS A 45 -10.16 0.31 26.86
N ASP A 46 -10.14 -0.77 26.08
CA ASP A 46 -10.59 -2.08 26.53
C ASP A 46 -9.41 -2.98 26.95
N PHE A 47 -8.20 -2.66 26.48
CA PHE A 47 -7.01 -3.47 26.69
C PHE A 47 -5.81 -2.70 27.27
N ASN A 48 -5.97 -1.40 27.59
CA ASN A 48 -4.92 -0.53 28.14
C ASN A 48 -3.63 -0.52 27.28
N VAL A 49 -3.76 -0.57 25.95
CA VAL A 49 -2.61 -0.49 25.04
C VAL A 49 -2.02 0.92 25.05
N GLU A 50 -0.69 1.01 25.14
CA GLU A 50 0.08 2.25 25.00
C GLU A 50 0.75 2.32 23.62
N PHE A 51 0.60 3.45 22.93
CA PHE A 51 1.24 3.71 21.65
C PHE A 51 2.40 4.69 21.83
N TYR A 52 3.61 4.27 21.44
CA TYR A 52 4.81 5.08 21.53
C TYR A 52 5.19 5.70 20.18
N GLU A 53 5.42 7.01 20.17
CA GLU A 53 6.04 7.70 19.05
C GLU A 53 7.56 7.56 19.12
N ILE A 54 8.17 7.13 18.02
CA ILE A 54 9.62 6.88 17.94
C ILE A 54 10.24 7.55 16.72
N ASP A 55 11.53 7.87 16.81
CA ASP A 55 12.30 8.28 15.63
C ASP A 55 12.49 7.08 14.69
N LYS A 56 11.90 7.17 13.50
CA LYS A 56 11.94 6.11 12.47
C LYS A 56 13.24 6.16 11.64
N LYS A 57 14.04 7.23 11.70
CA LYS A 57 15.24 7.40 10.86
C LYS A 57 16.32 6.32 11.10
N PRO A 58 16.64 5.90 12.34
CA PRO A 58 17.64 4.86 12.57
C PRO A 58 17.22 3.52 11.94
N PHE A 59 15.93 3.19 12.01
CA PHE A 59 15.36 1.99 11.41
C PHE A 59 15.42 2.03 9.88
N GLN A 60 15.05 3.18 9.28
CA GLN A 60 15.16 3.39 7.83
C GLN A 60 16.61 3.24 7.35
N LYS A 61 17.58 3.80 8.09
CA LYS A 61 19.01 3.66 7.77
C LYS A 61 19.48 2.20 7.91
N ALA A 62 19.03 1.50 8.94
CA ALA A 62 19.40 0.10 9.19
C ALA A 62 18.96 -0.83 8.04
N VAL A 63 17.81 -0.56 7.42
CA VAL A 63 17.31 -1.36 6.29
C VAL A 63 17.80 -0.91 4.91
N GLN A 64 18.61 0.16 4.85
CA GLN A 64 19.15 0.68 3.58
C GLN A 64 19.82 -0.38 2.69
N PRO A 65 20.56 -1.37 3.22
CA PRO A 65 21.17 -2.42 2.40
C PRO A 65 20.16 -3.24 1.56
N ILE A 66 18.89 -3.35 1.99
CA ILE A 66 17.83 -4.02 1.22
C ILE A 66 17.60 -3.27 -0.11
N TYR A 67 17.59 -1.93 -0.05
CA TYR A 67 17.40 -1.09 -1.23
C TYR A 67 18.66 -0.96 -2.07
N ASP A 68 19.85 -0.99 -1.46
CA ASP A 68 21.12 -1.09 -2.20
C ASP A 68 21.18 -2.37 -3.02
N GLY A 69 20.65 -3.47 -2.48
CA GLY A 69 20.46 -4.72 -3.21
C GLY A 69 19.65 -4.57 -4.49
N LEU A 70 18.75 -3.59 -4.61
CA LEU A 70 17.99 -3.35 -5.84
C LEU A 70 18.86 -2.83 -6.99
N LYS A 71 20.04 -2.26 -6.74
CA LYS A 71 20.94 -1.71 -7.78
C LYS A 71 21.34 -2.77 -8.81
N ASN A 72 21.34 -4.05 -8.45
CA ASN A 72 21.58 -5.16 -9.37
C ASN A 72 20.38 -5.49 -10.29
N LYS A 73 19.22 -4.86 -10.08
CA LYS A 73 17.97 -5.00 -10.84
C LYS A 73 17.53 -3.64 -11.39
N PRO A 74 18.09 -3.17 -12.52
CA PRO A 74 17.92 -1.79 -13.00
C PRO A 74 16.46 -1.32 -13.12
N ARG A 75 15.55 -2.20 -13.58
CA ARG A 75 14.11 -1.87 -13.68
C ARG A 75 13.47 -1.61 -12.31
N LEU A 76 13.79 -2.44 -11.31
CA LEU A 76 13.24 -2.29 -9.96
C LEU A 76 13.90 -1.11 -9.23
N TYR A 77 15.20 -0.91 -9.40
CA TYR A 77 15.89 0.25 -8.86
C TYR A 77 15.32 1.56 -9.40
N GLY A 78 15.09 1.63 -10.72
CA GLY A 78 14.47 2.79 -11.34
C GLY A 78 13.04 3.05 -10.84
N LEU A 79 12.25 1.99 -10.60
CA LEU A 79 10.93 2.14 -9.97
C LEU A 79 11.03 2.65 -8.54
N TYR A 80 11.94 2.09 -7.73
CA TYR A 80 12.21 2.53 -6.36
C TYR A 80 12.56 4.02 -6.32
N GLN A 81 13.46 4.48 -7.20
CA GLN A 81 13.84 5.90 -7.28
C GLN A 81 12.62 6.80 -7.57
N ARG A 82 11.77 6.43 -8.55
CA ARG A 82 10.54 7.19 -8.85
C ARG A 82 9.60 7.29 -7.64
N ILE A 83 9.43 6.19 -6.91
CA ILE A 83 8.58 6.16 -5.70
C ILE A 83 9.16 7.07 -4.61
N GLN A 84 10.48 7.08 -4.42
CA GLN A 84 11.12 7.95 -3.43
C GLN A 84 11.00 9.43 -3.80
N THR A 85 11.16 9.78 -5.09
CA THR A 85 11.01 11.17 -5.54
C THR A 85 9.56 11.67 -5.45
N ALA A 86 8.58 10.78 -5.67
CA ALA A 86 7.15 11.12 -5.58
C ALA A 86 6.63 11.25 -4.13
N LYS A 87 7.44 10.92 -3.12
CA LYS A 87 7.11 11.14 -1.70
C LYS A 87 7.28 12.59 -1.24
N ASN A 88 7.91 13.43 -2.06
CA ASN A 88 8.06 14.87 -1.81
C ASN A 88 6.82 15.65 -2.25
#